data_AF-A0AA51J831-F1
#
_entry.id   AF-A0AA51J831-F1
#
_cell.length_a   1.000
_cell.length_b   1.000
_cell.length_c   1.000
_cell.angle_alpha   90.00
_cell.angle_beta   90.00
_cell.angle_gamma   90.00
#
_symmetry.space_group_name_H-M   'P 1'
#
loop_
_entity.id
_entity.type
_entity.pdbx_description
1 polymer ?
#
loop_
_entity_poly.entity_id
_entity_poly.type
_entity_poly.pdbx_seq_one_letter_code
_entity_poly.pdbx_strand_id
1 'polypeptide(L)'
;YAQRKLREWQEREAKKFFEMTRKKQHFESTERTCNQTILSLSKIVSESVFGILNTEEIVLKLQDNPDNKLALWEQMKIMIFTRICVLVYALSILQVTLRVQLNIIGGYLYRDSVHEDEPLIDSELQAKYLSLCHHFVGQGVEDLAKQIEKAVKRVV
;
A
#
# COMPACT_ATOMS: atom_id res chain seq x y z
N TYR A 1 -41.03 29.91 24.96
CA TYR A 1 -39.85 30.30 24.16
C TYR A 1 -38.58 29.57 24.59
N ALA A 2 -38.16 29.67 25.86
CA ALA A 2 -36.94 29.00 26.36
C ALA A 2 -36.92 27.47 26.20
N GLN A 3 -38.02 26.77 26.53
CA GLN A 3 -38.13 25.32 26.34
C GLN A 3 -38.02 24.88 24.88
N ARG A 4 -38.61 25.66 23.95
CA ARG A 4 -38.51 25.38 22.51
C ARG A 4 -37.07 25.53 22.03
N LYS A 5 -36.38 26.60 22.44
CA LYS A 5 -34.98 26.85 22.11
C LYS A 5 -34.03 25.80 22.69
N LEU A 6 -34.31 25.30 23.90
CA LEU A 6 -33.56 24.19 24.50
C LEU A 6 -33.74 22.89 23.71
N ARG A 7 -34.96 22.57 23.29
CA ARG A 7 -35.26 21.39 22.48
C ARG A 7 -34.59 21.46 21.11
N GLU A 8 -34.70 22.60 20.41
CA GLU A 8 -34.03 22.84 19.13
C GLU A 8 -32.49 22.69 19.25
N TRP A 9 -31.92 23.12 20.38
CA TRP A 9 -30.49 22.94 20.66
C TRP A 9 -30.13 21.46 20.89
N GLN A 10 -30.91 20.72 21.68
CA GLN A 10 -30.71 19.29 21.91
C GLN A 10 -30.83 18.47 20.63
N GLU A 11 -31.82 18.76 19.78
CA GLU A 11 -32.01 18.08 18.50
C GLU A 11 -30.83 18.34 17.54
N ARG A 12 -30.30 19.57 17.54
CA ARG A 12 -29.12 19.93 16.74
C ARG A 12 -27.85 19.24 17.23
N GLU A 13 -27.62 19.18 18.53
CA GLU A 13 -26.50 18.46 19.14
C GLU A 13 -26.58 16.96 18.84
N ALA A 14 -27.75 16.35 19.02
CA ALA A 14 -27.98 14.95 18.71
C ALA A 14 -27.68 14.65 17.23
N LYS A 15 -28.18 15.49 16.31
CA LYS A 15 -27.92 15.32 14.87
C LYS A 15 -26.43 15.37 14.54
N LYS A 16 -25.70 16.36 15.07
CA LYS A 16 -24.24 16.46 14.88
C LYS A 16 -23.50 15.24 15.42
N PHE A 17 -23.91 14.75 16.60
CA PHE A 17 -23.32 13.57 17.21
C PHE A 17 -23.52 12.32 16.34
N PHE A 18 -24.71 12.12 15.79
CA PHE A 18 -25.00 11.02 14.86
C PHE A 18 -24.17 11.12 13.58
N GLU A 19 -24.10 12.29 12.95
CA GLU A 19 -23.31 12.51 11.73
C GLU A 19 -21.82 12.22 11.97
N MET A 20 -21.26 12.72 13.07
CA MET A 20 -19.86 12.50 13.44
C MET A 20 -19.57 11.02 13.72
N THR A 21 -20.46 10.34 14.45
CA THR A 21 -20.33 8.91 14.76
C THR A 21 -20.35 8.07 13.49
N ARG A 22 -21.30 8.34 12.59
CA ARG A 22 -21.42 7.65 11.30
C ARG A 22 -20.17 7.84 10.44
N LYS A 23 -19.64 9.08 10.35
CA LYS A 23 -18.40 9.38 9.61
C LYS A 23 -17.21 8.62 10.20
N LYS A 24 -17.08 8.59 11.52
CA LYS A 24 -16.01 7.88 12.22
C LYS A 24 -16.06 6.38 11.97
N GLN A 25 -17.23 5.75 12.07
CA GLN A 25 -17.39 4.32 11.81
C GLN A 25 -17.02 3.94 10.38
N HIS A 26 -17.42 4.77 9.40
CA HIS A 26 -17.06 4.56 7.99
C HIS A 26 -15.55 4.65 7.77
N PHE A 27 -14.91 5.66 8.36
CA PHE A 27 -13.46 5.83 8.31
C PHE A 27 -12.73 4.63 8.94
N GLU A 28 -13.13 4.20 10.14
CA GLU A 28 -12.56 3.02 10.81
C GLU A 28 -12.76 1.72 10.01
N SER A 29 -13.86 1.59 9.28
CA SER A 29 -14.07 0.48 8.35
C SER A 29 -13.09 0.54 7.18
N THR A 30 -12.97 1.72 6.55
CA THR A 30 -12.04 1.96 5.42
C THR A 30 -10.59 1.69 5.83
N GLU A 31 -10.19 2.12 7.02
CA GLU A 31 -8.86 1.89 7.58
C GLU A 31 -8.59 0.40 7.83
N ARG A 32 -9.57 -0.36 8.33
CA ARG A 32 -9.45 -1.82 8.50
C ARG A 32 -9.25 -2.52 7.16
N THR A 33 -10.05 -2.17 6.15
CA THR A 33 -9.89 -2.68 4.78
C THR A 33 -8.49 -2.33 4.25
N CYS A 34 -8.05 -1.09 4.42
CA CYS A 34 -6.72 -0.66 3.99
C CYS A 34 -5.59 -1.44 4.66
N ASN A 35 -5.67 -1.67 5.96
CA ASN A 35 -4.68 -2.47 6.68
C ASN A 35 -4.61 -3.90 6.14
N GLN A 36 -5.76 -4.53 5.88
CA GLN A 36 -5.82 -5.88 5.31
C GLN A 36 -5.24 -5.93 3.90
N THR A 37 -5.57 -4.96 3.05
CA THR A 37 -5.03 -4.86 1.69
C THR A 37 -3.52 -4.63 1.70
N ILE A 38 -3.01 -3.75 2.57
CA ILE A 38 -1.57 -3.51 2.75
C ILE A 38 -0.87 -4.81 3.14
N LEU A 39 -1.35 -5.54 4.14
CA LEU A 39 -0.72 -6.79 4.57
C LEU A 39 -0.68 -7.83 3.45
N SER A 40 -1.78 -7.99 2.72
CA SER A 40 -1.87 -8.93 1.60
C SER A 40 -0.89 -8.59 0.48
N LEU A 41 -0.93 -7.34 0.00
CA LEU A 41 -0.07 -6.92 -1.11
C LEU A 41 1.39 -6.78 -0.69
N SER A 42 1.70 -6.48 0.58
CA SER A 42 3.08 -6.44 1.07
C SER A 42 3.74 -7.80 1.01
N LYS A 43 2.98 -8.87 1.26
CA LYS A 43 3.46 -10.25 1.09
C LYS A 43 3.84 -10.53 -0.36
N ILE A 44 2.96 -10.20 -1.30
CA ILE A 44 3.18 -10.38 -2.74
C ILE A 44 4.42 -9.60 -3.20
N VAL A 45 4.52 -8.33 -2.82
CA VAL A 45 5.69 -7.48 -3.15
C VAL A 45 6.96 -8.06 -2.56
N SER A 46 6.94 -8.53 -1.31
CA SER A 46 8.12 -9.11 -0.68
C SER A 46 8.57 -10.38 -1.40
N GLU A 47 7.65 -11.30 -1.69
CA GLU A 47 7.93 -12.53 -2.44
C GLU A 47 8.50 -12.23 -3.84
N SER A 48 7.95 -11.23 -4.53
CA SER A 48 8.49 -10.75 -5.81
C SER A 48 9.93 -10.26 -5.66
N VAL A 49 10.22 -9.42 -4.66
CA VAL A 49 11.58 -8.92 -4.40
C VAL A 49 12.56 -10.06 -4.07
N PHE A 50 12.14 -11.04 -3.27
CA PHE A 50 12.97 -12.22 -2.97
C PHE A 50 13.25 -13.07 -4.21
N GLY A 51 12.26 -13.20 -5.10
CA GLY A 51 12.42 -13.90 -6.38
C GLY A 51 13.38 -13.18 -7.34
N ILE A 52 13.25 -11.86 -7.49
CA ILE A 52 14.09 -11.05 -8.39
C ILE A 52 15.54 -11.03 -7.91
N LEU A 53 15.75 -10.86 -6.60
CA LEU A 53 17.07 -10.66 -6.01
C LEU A 53 17.51 -11.89 -5.23
N ASN A 54 17.47 -13.10 -5.82
CA ASN A 54 17.69 -14.36 -5.12
C ASN A 54 19.17 -14.62 -4.73
N THR A 55 19.48 -14.45 -3.44
CA THR A 55 20.82 -14.70 -2.87
C THR A 55 21.10 -16.18 -2.60
N GLU A 56 20.08 -17.03 -2.46
CA GLU A 56 20.25 -18.45 -2.09
C GLU A 56 21.01 -19.22 -3.16
N GLU A 57 20.74 -18.93 -4.43
CA GLU A 57 21.46 -19.54 -5.55
C GLU A 57 22.97 -19.23 -5.51
N ILE A 58 23.34 -18.01 -5.09
CA ILE A 58 24.75 -17.63 -4.95
C ILE A 58 25.39 -18.34 -3.76
N VAL A 59 24.66 -18.46 -2.64
CA VAL A 59 25.13 -19.19 -1.45
C VAL A 59 25.38 -20.67 -1.80
N LEU A 60 24.48 -21.31 -2.53
CA LEU A 60 24.65 -22.69 -2.99
C LEU A 60 25.91 -22.84 -3.87
N LYS A 61 26.09 -21.94 -4.85
CA LYS A 61 27.31 -21.93 -5.69
C LYS A 61 28.58 -21.75 -4.86
N LEU A 62 28.55 -20.94 -3.80
CA LEU A 62 29.69 -20.73 -2.91
C LEU A 62 30.04 -21.96 -2.06
N GLN A 63 29.08 -22.84 -1.77
CA GLN A 63 29.31 -24.08 -1.01
C GLN A 63 30.13 -25.10 -1.80
N ASP A 64 30.00 -25.11 -3.13
CA ASP A 64 30.76 -26.00 -4.03
C ASP A 64 32.23 -25.57 -4.23
N ASN A 65 32.67 -24.54 -3.51
CA ASN A 65 34.03 -23.97 -3.54
C ASN A 65 34.55 -23.69 -4.97
N PRO A 66 33.87 -22.83 -5.75
CA PRO A 66 34.20 -22.57 -7.13
C PRO A 66 35.41 -21.64 -7.24
N ASP A 67 36.10 -21.70 -8.38
CA ASP A 67 37.29 -20.88 -8.65
C ASP A 67 37.00 -19.37 -8.65
N ASN A 68 35.76 -18.98 -8.98
CA ASN A 68 35.30 -17.59 -9.05
C ASN A 68 34.72 -17.04 -7.74
N LYS A 69 35.12 -17.59 -6.59
CA LYS A 69 34.60 -17.25 -5.25
C LYS A 69 34.50 -15.74 -4.98
N LEU A 70 35.54 -14.97 -5.31
CA LEU A 70 35.56 -13.51 -5.08
C LEU A 70 34.43 -12.79 -5.84
N ALA A 71 34.21 -13.15 -7.10
CA ALA A 71 33.16 -12.56 -7.93
C ALA A 71 31.76 -12.88 -7.40
N LEU A 72 31.55 -14.10 -6.90
CA LEU A 72 30.27 -14.51 -6.29
C LEU A 72 29.98 -13.74 -5.00
N TRP A 73 30.99 -13.52 -4.14
CA TRP A 73 30.83 -12.69 -2.94
C TRP A 73 30.49 -11.25 -3.28
N GLU A 74 31.13 -10.68 -4.31
CA GLU A 74 30.86 -9.33 -4.78
C GLU A 74 29.42 -9.20 -5.33
N GLN A 75 29.00 -10.17 -6.14
CA GLN A 75 27.62 -10.25 -6.63
C GLN A 75 26.61 -10.36 -5.48
N MET A 76 26.91 -11.19 -4.47
CA MET A 76 26.04 -11.37 -3.31
C MET A 76 25.92 -10.07 -2.49
N LYS A 77 27.03 -9.36 -2.28
CA LYS A 77 27.06 -8.06 -1.60
C LYS A 77 26.12 -7.07 -2.29
N ILE A 78 26.27 -6.88 -3.60
CA ILE A 78 25.40 -5.98 -4.39
C ILE A 78 23.93 -6.38 -4.27
N MET A 79 23.64 -7.68 -4.35
CA MET A 79 22.27 -8.18 -4.29
C MET A 79 21.62 -7.96 -2.91
N ILE A 80 22.35 -8.17 -1.82
CA ILE A 80 21.85 -7.95 -0.45
C ILE A 80 21.51 -6.46 -0.24
N PHE A 81 22.41 -5.55 -0.59
CA PHE A 81 22.15 -4.11 -0.47
C PHE A 81 20.98 -3.67 -1.34
N THR A 82 20.93 -4.15 -2.59
CA THR A 82 19.80 -3.89 -3.49
C THR A 82 18.50 -4.37 -2.88
N ARG A 83 18.46 -5.59 -2.33
CA ARG A 83 17.25 -6.20 -1.75
C ARG A 83 16.72 -5.40 -0.57
N ILE A 84 17.58 -5.00 0.36
CA ILE A 84 17.17 -4.21 1.53
C ILE A 84 16.61 -2.85 1.08
N CYS A 85 17.30 -2.16 0.18
CA CYS A 85 16.83 -0.87 -0.34
C CYS A 85 15.49 -1.01 -1.08
N VAL A 86 15.36 -2.00 -1.96
CA VAL A 86 14.11 -2.25 -2.70
C VAL A 86 12.96 -2.54 -1.74
N LEU A 87 13.14 -3.38 -0.72
CA LEU A 87 12.08 -3.67 0.25
C LEU A 87 11.59 -2.40 0.97
N VAL A 88 12.51 -1.55 1.43
CA VAL A 88 12.15 -0.30 2.12
C VAL A 88 11.36 0.63 1.20
N TYR A 89 11.85 0.88 -0.01
CA TYR A 89 11.15 1.74 -0.97
C TYR A 89 9.82 1.14 -1.41
N ALA A 90 9.80 -0.15 -1.75
CA ALA A 90 8.64 -0.80 -2.33
C ALA A 90 7.47 -0.85 -1.32
N LEU A 91 7.74 -1.24 -0.08
CA LEU A 91 6.71 -1.31 0.96
C LEU A 91 6.22 0.09 1.37
N SER A 92 7.11 1.09 1.39
CA SER A 92 6.72 2.48 1.67
C SER A 92 5.79 3.04 0.59
N ILE A 93 6.15 2.84 -0.68
CA ILE A 93 5.33 3.29 -1.83
C ILE A 93 3.98 2.58 -1.82
N LEU A 94 3.95 1.26 -1.59
CA LEU A 94 2.71 0.48 -1.48
C LEU A 94 1.80 1.05 -0.39
N GLN A 95 2.33 1.24 0.81
CA GLN A 95 1.56 1.72 1.96
C GLN A 95 0.95 3.09 1.68
N VAL A 96 1.74 4.05 1.19
CA VAL A 96 1.23 5.40 0.87
C VAL A 96 0.19 5.33 -0.25
N THR A 97 0.45 4.57 -1.31
CA THR A 97 -0.46 4.42 -2.45
C THR A 97 -1.82 3.88 -2.02
N LEU A 98 -1.84 2.80 -1.24
CA LEU A 98 -3.09 2.18 -0.78
C LEU A 98 -3.84 3.08 0.19
N ARG A 99 -3.14 3.79 1.09
CA ARG A 99 -3.77 4.77 1.99
C ARG A 99 -4.45 5.87 1.20
N VAL A 100 -3.80 6.40 0.17
CA VAL A 100 -4.39 7.43 -0.69
C VAL A 100 -5.58 6.87 -1.46
N GLN A 101 -5.43 5.73 -2.14
CA GLN A 101 -6.48 5.14 -2.95
C GLN A 101 -7.73 4.78 -2.13
N LEU A 102 -7.55 4.07 -1.02
CA LEU A 102 -8.68 3.61 -0.21
C LEU A 102 -9.37 4.74 0.54
N ASN A 103 -8.66 5.79 0.95
CA ASN A 103 -9.31 6.96 1.57
C ASN A 103 -10.04 7.83 0.55
N ILE A 104 -9.52 7.98 -0.68
CA ILE A 104 -10.23 8.72 -1.73
C ILE A 104 -11.54 8.00 -2.08
N ILE A 105 -11.48 6.71 -2.41
CA ILE A 105 -12.67 5.94 -2.76
C ILE A 105 -13.62 5.82 -1.56
N GLY A 106 -13.09 5.64 -0.35
CA GLY A 106 -13.86 5.63 0.89
C GLY A 106 -14.62 6.94 1.12
N GLY A 107 -14.02 8.09 0.78
CA GLY A 107 -14.68 9.38 0.85
C GLY A 107 -15.87 9.50 -0.11
N TYR A 108 -15.71 9.04 -1.36
CA TYR A 108 -16.80 9.01 -2.33
C TYR A 108 -17.92 8.06 -1.90
N LEU A 109 -17.58 6.84 -1.45
CA LEU A 109 -18.55 5.88 -0.94
C LEU A 109 -19.29 6.38 0.30
N TYR A 110 -18.62 7.14 1.18
CA TYR A 110 -19.27 7.78 2.32
C TYR A 110 -20.32 8.79 1.84
N ARG A 111 -19.94 9.66 0.90
CA ARG A 111 -20.85 10.66 0.34
C ARG A 111 -22.07 10.00 -0.29
N ASP A 112 -21.86 9.00 -1.14
CA ASP A 112 -22.93 8.28 -1.84
C ASP A 112 -23.84 7.50 -0.85
N SER A 113 -23.34 7.17 0.35
CA SER A 113 -24.18 6.60 1.41
C SER A 113 -25.06 7.64 2.13
N VAL A 114 -24.60 8.89 2.22
CA VAL A 114 -25.23 9.95 3.04
C VAL A 114 -26.21 10.77 2.22
N HIS A 115 -25.92 10.99 0.93
CA HIS A 115 -26.74 11.76 0.02
C HIS A 115 -27.66 10.84 -0.79
N GLU A 116 -28.88 11.30 -1.05
CA GLU A 116 -29.86 10.60 -1.92
C GLU A 116 -29.66 10.92 -3.40
N ASP A 117 -28.60 11.67 -3.73
CA ASP A 117 -28.22 11.99 -5.10
C ASP A 117 -27.75 10.72 -5.85
N GLU A 118 -27.66 10.82 -7.18
CA GLU A 118 -27.09 9.73 -7.99
C GLU A 118 -25.66 9.40 -7.52
N PRO A 119 -25.34 8.10 -7.35
CA PRO A 119 -24.01 7.69 -6.93
C PRO A 119 -22.98 8.10 -7.99
N LEU A 120 -21.89 8.76 -7.58
CA LEU A 120 -20.84 9.12 -8.55
C LEU A 120 -19.88 7.98 -8.82
N ILE A 121 -19.83 6.98 -7.94
CA ILE A 121 -18.94 5.82 -8.08
C ILE A 121 -19.79 4.58 -8.31
N ASP A 122 -19.73 4.05 -9.53
CA ASP A 122 -20.21 2.71 -9.81
C ASP A 122 -19.15 1.64 -9.50
N SER A 123 -19.57 0.39 -9.53
CA SER A 123 -18.72 -0.77 -9.23
C SER A 123 -17.56 -0.92 -10.24
N GLU A 124 -17.79 -0.55 -11.50
CA GLU A 124 -16.77 -0.68 -12.56
C GLU A 124 -15.64 0.34 -12.36
N LEU A 125 -15.99 1.59 -12.10
CA LEU A 125 -15.06 2.67 -11.80
C LEU A 125 -14.27 2.36 -10.52
N GLN A 126 -14.95 1.86 -9.47
CA GLN A 126 -14.29 1.42 -8.24
C GLN A 126 -13.23 0.35 -8.54
N ALA A 127 -13.58 -0.70 -9.28
CA ALA A 127 -12.67 -1.78 -9.62
C ALA A 127 -11.49 -1.28 -10.47
N LYS A 128 -11.76 -0.45 -11.48
CA LYS A 128 -10.74 0.14 -12.34
C LYS A 128 -9.77 1.02 -11.56
N TYR A 129 -10.28 1.87 -10.66
CA TYR A 129 -9.44 2.74 -9.83
C TYR A 129 -8.53 1.94 -8.88
N LEU A 130 -9.07 0.94 -8.19
CA LEU A 130 -8.30 0.10 -7.28
C LEU A 130 -7.25 -0.74 -8.03
N SER A 131 -7.54 -1.14 -9.28
CA SER A 131 -6.60 -1.89 -10.12
C SER A 131 -5.32 -1.12 -10.48
N LEU A 132 -5.29 0.21 -10.31
CA LEU A 132 -4.10 1.02 -10.60
C LEU A 132 -2.88 0.62 -9.76
N CYS A 133 -3.07 0.02 -8.58
CA CYS A 133 -1.96 -0.48 -7.77
C CYS A 133 -1.31 -1.76 -8.36
N HIS A 134 -1.99 -2.48 -9.26
CA HIS A 134 -1.47 -3.73 -9.83
C HIS A 134 -0.20 -3.51 -10.64
N HIS A 135 -0.05 -2.38 -11.34
CA HIS A 135 1.18 -2.08 -12.06
C HIS A 135 2.37 -2.02 -11.10
N PHE A 136 2.18 -1.38 -9.94
CA PHE A 136 3.22 -1.28 -8.94
C PHE A 136 3.56 -2.65 -8.33
N VAL A 137 2.56 -3.45 -7.97
CA VAL A 137 2.76 -4.79 -7.37
C VAL A 137 3.38 -5.80 -8.35
N GLY A 138 3.19 -5.61 -9.65
CA GLY A 138 3.80 -6.41 -10.71
C GLY A 138 5.13 -5.81 -11.21
N GLN A 139 5.12 -5.32 -12.45
CA GLN A 139 6.32 -4.86 -13.16
C GLN A 139 7.06 -3.70 -12.46
N GLY A 140 6.32 -2.86 -11.72
CA GLY A 140 6.90 -1.72 -11.02
C GLY A 140 7.97 -2.09 -9.99
N VAL A 141 7.83 -3.25 -9.33
CA VAL A 141 8.86 -3.76 -8.38
C VAL A 141 10.15 -4.11 -9.10
N GLU A 142 10.06 -4.75 -10.27
CA GLU A 142 11.24 -5.11 -11.07
C GLU A 142 11.97 -3.86 -11.59
N ASP A 143 11.23 -2.87 -12.04
CA ASP A 143 11.82 -1.64 -12.56
C ASP A 143 12.49 -0.85 -11.44
N LEU A 144 11.87 -0.81 -10.25
CA LEU A 144 12.47 -0.27 -9.04
C LEU A 144 13.76 -1.03 -8.68
N ALA A 145 13.74 -2.36 -8.71
CA ALA A 145 14.92 -3.19 -8.43
C ALA A 145 16.07 -2.91 -9.39
N LYS A 146 15.80 -2.84 -10.70
CA LYS A 146 16.80 -2.52 -11.72
C LYS A 146 17.44 -1.15 -11.50
N GLN A 147 16.66 -0.15 -11.09
CA GLN A 147 17.20 1.20 -10.84
C GLN A 147 18.03 1.26 -9.55
N ILE A 148 17.57 0.62 -8.48
CA ILE A 148 18.31 0.56 -7.22
C ILE A 148 19.61 -0.23 -7.40
N GLU A 149 19.59 -1.35 -8.13
CA GLU A 149 20.80 -2.15 -8.39
C GLU A 149 21.88 -1.32 -9.10
N LYS A 150 21.49 -0.51 -10.09
CA LYS A 150 22.41 0.41 -10.78
C LYS A 150 23.02 1.43 -9.83
N ALA A 151 22.25 1.93 -8.85
CA ALA A 151 22.75 2.86 -7.85
C ALA A 151 23.69 2.18 -6.86
N VAL A 152 23.34 0.99 -6.36
CA VAL A 152 24.16 0.20 -5.44
C VAL A 152 25.52 -0.13 -6.06
N LYS A 153 25.56 -0.57 -7.32
CA LYS A 153 26.80 -0.85 -8.06
C LYS A 153 27.75 0.34 -8.21
N ARG A 154 27.28 1.57 -8.02
CA ARG A 154 28.12 2.78 -8.08
C ARG A 154 28.71 3.15 -6.73
N VAL A 155 28.13 2.66 -5.64
CA VAL A 155 28.46 3.06 -4.27
C VAL A 155 29.25 1.97 -3.53
N VAL A 156 28.93 0.71 -3.83
CA VAL A 156 29.44 -0.50 -3.15
C VAL A 156 30.41 -1.25 -4.05
#